data_AF-A0A1X0P9J5-F1
#
_entry.id   AF-A0A1X0P9J5-F1
#
_cell.length_a   1.000
_cell.length_b   1.000
_cell.length_c   1.000
_cell.angle_alpha   90.00
_cell.angle_beta   90.00
_cell.angle_gamma   90.00
#
_symmetry.space_group_name_H-M   'P 1'
#
loop_
_entity.id
_entity.type
_entity.pdbx_description
1 polymer ?
#
loop_
_entity_poly.entity_id
_entity_poly.type
_entity_poly.pdbx_seq_one_letter_code
_entity_poly.pdbx_strand_id
1 'polypeptide(L)'
;MDIQACVQLVNEYRPDEEVPPVLHEAVTRLTAALADPTPLADGLRPLVKALATAAPHLPERWNDILHALRGVLESHKVPWLHRAFVLKTLPAMLVDVPTAQQKEYGEALCELLVHWSVVSPSSTSNTESCGVEDAQDESTERPNPQERRVALTALLTLPQEYAASIVQQLIAKLPQSVTTCTALLSNPSANEELKKEFEDWLCSQSASSQASCAAEVEKKLKEYFPGYGAAKCKHCCDSLISRERLKSMDDLNAFQADLRALEDVDAAHRSIIKTRLSLAFLLMRATEVVNLVYSHQGEQQQHSHLTINLEESVLPLSVLRSIVQLTDFASVTPDSVNTPEIRSLAASLLIIDSADAALDAPLPLVECVFHILLRSLPCVPASDEGMRSLLQDIIRVSEILLPVMDNAVLKIQSAIPLLHEQRQQKSNGKTNTEVVAEEDQEQFKQSLEARRQSALSALRVAQTMAHLCSICKKKCLIQTEQQRQEEVENEKEKEEKERLHLKMIAEGLASGARGVALSWTKERERMLRLDVTSRPQVRQLVTSTTGNRREMYQHQHQHQRPHYPRQGDKNVNHRPPKRRRRDVNLM
;
A
#
# COMPACT_ATOMS: atom_id res chain seq x y z
N MET A 1 -55.14 24.67 -18.09
CA MET A 1 -54.16 24.25 -19.12
C MET A 1 -54.24 22.75 -19.30
N ASP A 2 -54.16 22.27 -20.52
CA ASP A 2 -54.04 20.83 -20.82
C ASP A 2 -52.69 20.28 -20.33
N ILE A 3 -52.59 18.97 -20.05
CA ILE A 3 -51.38 18.30 -19.56
C ILE A 3 -50.25 18.45 -20.59
N GLN A 4 -50.54 18.32 -21.89
CA GLN A 4 -49.53 18.50 -22.94
C GLN A 4 -49.00 19.94 -22.99
N ALA A 5 -49.88 20.93 -22.81
CA ALA A 5 -49.49 22.33 -22.73
C ALA A 5 -48.62 22.60 -21.49
N CYS A 6 -48.91 21.97 -20.35
CA CYS A 6 -48.08 22.07 -19.16
C CYS A 6 -46.69 21.42 -19.37
N VAL A 7 -46.62 20.27 -20.06
CA VAL A 7 -45.35 19.62 -20.42
C VAL A 7 -44.51 20.48 -21.37
N GLN A 8 -45.13 21.10 -22.38
CA GLN A 8 -44.44 22.02 -23.30
C GLN A 8 -43.90 23.24 -22.54
N LEU A 9 -44.73 23.88 -21.71
CA LEU A 9 -44.34 25.04 -20.91
C LEU A 9 -43.12 24.74 -20.02
N VAL A 10 -43.09 23.58 -19.36
CA VAL A 10 -41.98 23.17 -18.50
C VAL A 10 -40.70 22.90 -19.31
N ASN A 11 -40.81 22.27 -20.49
CA ASN A 11 -39.66 21.95 -21.32
C ASN A 11 -39.07 23.18 -22.05
N GLU A 12 -39.89 24.21 -22.30
CA GLU A 12 -39.47 25.46 -22.97
C GLU A 12 -38.87 26.48 -22.00
N TYR A 13 -39.05 26.28 -20.70
CA TYR A 13 -38.51 27.18 -19.67
C TYR A 13 -36.97 27.21 -19.70
N ARG A 14 -36.42 28.43 -19.64
CA ARG A 14 -34.97 28.67 -19.55
C ARG A 14 -34.64 29.31 -18.19
N PRO A 15 -33.64 28.79 -17.46
CA PRO A 15 -33.34 29.20 -16.08
C PRO A 15 -32.73 30.60 -15.93
N ASP A 16 -32.46 31.32 -17.02
CA ASP A 16 -31.94 32.69 -17.00
C ASP A 16 -33.01 33.76 -16.67
N GLU A 17 -34.29 33.35 -16.57
CA GLU A 17 -35.43 34.23 -16.26
C GLU A 17 -36.03 33.91 -14.88
N GLU A 18 -36.54 34.94 -14.17
CA GLU A 18 -37.31 34.77 -12.93
C GLU A 18 -38.39 33.70 -13.13
N VAL A 19 -38.47 32.74 -12.20
CA VAL A 19 -39.41 31.62 -12.27
C VAL A 19 -40.85 32.16 -12.39
N PRO A 20 -41.54 31.97 -13.53
CA PRO A 20 -42.86 32.54 -13.70
C PRO A 20 -43.87 31.76 -12.84
N PRO A 21 -44.86 32.43 -12.22
CA PRO A 21 -45.87 31.78 -11.37
C PRO A 21 -46.67 30.70 -12.12
N VAL A 22 -46.78 30.84 -13.44
CA VAL A 22 -47.43 29.88 -14.35
C VAL A 22 -46.70 28.53 -14.37
N LEU A 23 -45.37 28.52 -14.15
CA LEU A 23 -44.57 27.29 -14.09
C LEU A 23 -44.89 26.49 -12.83
N HIS A 24 -45.05 27.14 -11.67
CA HIS A 24 -45.48 26.48 -10.43
C HIS A 24 -46.88 25.87 -10.57
N GLU A 25 -47.82 26.57 -11.21
CA GLU A 25 -49.16 26.04 -11.48
C GLU A 25 -49.10 24.82 -12.43
N ALA A 26 -48.27 24.89 -13.46
CA ALA A 26 -48.06 23.78 -14.39
C ALA A 26 -47.47 22.55 -13.67
N VAL A 27 -46.42 22.70 -12.86
CA VAL A 27 -45.82 21.60 -12.08
C VAL A 27 -46.80 21.03 -11.06
N THR A 28 -47.61 21.87 -10.40
CA THR A 28 -48.68 21.40 -9.49
C THR A 28 -49.73 20.57 -10.23
N ARG A 29 -50.10 20.96 -11.45
CA ARG A 29 -51.01 20.16 -12.29
C ARG A 29 -50.39 18.86 -12.77
N LEU A 30 -49.12 18.86 -13.16
CA LEU A 30 -48.41 17.66 -13.60
C LEU A 30 -48.22 16.66 -12.46
N THR A 31 -47.88 17.13 -11.25
CA THR A 31 -47.78 16.29 -10.05
C THR A 31 -49.13 15.72 -9.64
N ALA A 32 -50.20 16.53 -9.67
CA ALA A 32 -51.56 16.05 -9.44
C ALA A 32 -52.02 15.01 -10.46
N ALA A 33 -51.62 15.16 -11.74
CA ALA A 33 -51.92 14.17 -12.77
C ALA A 33 -51.25 12.81 -12.50
N LEU A 34 -50.08 12.77 -11.86
CA LEU A 34 -49.41 11.52 -11.47
C LEU A 34 -50.10 10.76 -10.34
N ALA A 35 -51.00 11.40 -9.59
CA ALA A 35 -51.71 10.75 -8.47
C ALA A 35 -52.68 9.64 -8.94
N ASP A 36 -53.19 9.73 -10.17
CA ASP A 36 -53.89 8.62 -10.84
C ASP A 36 -53.24 8.34 -12.20
N PRO A 37 -52.28 7.40 -12.26
CA PRO A 37 -51.50 7.16 -13.47
C PRO A 37 -52.24 6.32 -14.53
N THR A 38 -53.41 5.75 -14.21
CA THR A 38 -54.14 4.87 -15.13
C THR A 38 -54.61 5.52 -16.44
N PRO A 39 -55.07 6.79 -16.48
CA PRO A 39 -55.42 7.47 -17.73
C PRO A 39 -54.22 7.95 -18.57
N LEU A 40 -52.97 7.85 -18.07
CA LEU A 40 -51.82 8.54 -18.66
C LEU A 40 -50.97 7.72 -19.64
N ALA A 41 -51.33 6.45 -19.93
CA ALA A 41 -50.64 5.50 -20.82
C ALA A 41 -49.39 6.02 -21.56
N ASP A 42 -49.55 6.65 -22.73
CA ASP A 42 -48.46 7.16 -23.57
C ASP A 42 -47.91 8.55 -23.14
N GLY A 43 -48.68 9.31 -22.36
CA GLY A 43 -48.33 10.64 -21.84
C GLY A 43 -47.46 10.63 -20.58
N LEU A 44 -47.27 9.46 -19.94
CA LEU A 44 -46.52 9.35 -18.69
C LEU A 44 -45.02 9.65 -18.87
N ARG A 45 -44.39 9.22 -19.98
CA ARG A 45 -42.95 9.46 -20.21
C ARG A 45 -42.62 10.95 -20.43
N PRO A 46 -43.32 11.68 -21.33
CA PRO A 46 -43.09 13.13 -21.47
C PRO A 46 -43.33 13.90 -20.17
N LEU A 47 -44.33 13.49 -19.39
CA LEU A 47 -44.63 14.12 -18.10
C LEU A 47 -43.51 13.90 -17.07
N VAL A 48 -43.08 12.65 -16.86
CA VAL A 48 -41.98 12.32 -15.93
C VAL A 48 -40.69 13.05 -16.32
N LYS A 49 -40.39 13.13 -17.63
CA LYS A 49 -39.23 13.87 -18.12
C LYS A 49 -39.34 15.36 -17.80
N ALA A 50 -40.48 15.99 -18.07
CA ALA A 50 -40.70 17.40 -17.78
C ALA A 50 -40.56 17.70 -16.29
N LEU A 51 -41.15 16.89 -15.42
CA LEU A 51 -41.02 17.05 -13.96
C LEU A 51 -39.57 16.90 -13.49
N ALA A 52 -38.85 15.92 -14.01
CA ALA A 52 -37.45 15.72 -13.65
C ALA A 52 -36.55 16.89 -14.10
N THR A 53 -36.83 17.48 -15.27
CA THR A 53 -36.14 18.68 -15.77
C THR A 53 -36.53 19.95 -15.01
N ALA A 54 -37.75 20.04 -14.49
CA ALA A 54 -38.19 21.19 -13.69
C ALA A 54 -37.59 21.20 -12.29
N ALA A 55 -37.34 20.02 -11.71
CA ALA A 55 -36.97 19.87 -10.30
C ALA A 55 -35.74 20.69 -9.88
N PRO A 56 -34.63 20.76 -10.66
CA PRO A 56 -33.47 21.57 -10.28
C PRO A 56 -33.75 23.08 -10.21
N HIS A 57 -34.70 23.56 -11.01
CA HIS A 57 -35.04 24.98 -11.11
C HIS A 57 -36.17 25.40 -10.16
N LEU A 58 -36.81 24.43 -9.50
CA LEU A 58 -37.92 24.65 -8.57
C LEU A 58 -37.63 23.97 -7.22
N PRO A 59 -36.66 24.49 -6.44
CA PRO A 59 -36.26 23.87 -5.19
C PRO A 59 -37.42 23.72 -4.19
N GLU A 60 -38.33 24.69 -4.14
CA GLU A 60 -39.54 24.65 -3.29
C GLU A 60 -40.48 23.48 -3.62
N ARG A 61 -40.42 22.95 -4.84
CA ARG A 61 -41.29 21.86 -5.33
C ARG A 61 -40.54 20.55 -5.52
N TRP A 62 -39.24 20.51 -5.23
CA TRP A 62 -38.41 19.33 -5.46
C TRP A 62 -38.96 18.10 -4.70
N ASN A 63 -39.30 18.28 -3.41
CA ASN A 63 -39.88 17.23 -2.57
C ASN A 63 -41.25 16.77 -3.06
N ASP A 64 -42.11 17.70 -3.51
CA ASP A 64 -43.43 17.38 -4.07
C ASP A 64 -43.29 16.52 -5.34
N ILE A 65 -42.35 16.88 -6.22
CA ILE A 65 -42.04 16.15 -7.44
C ILE A 65 -41.53 14.75 -7.11
N LEU A 66 -40.56 14.64 -6.20
CA LEU A 66 -40.02 13.34 -5.78
C LEU A 66 -41.11 12.46 -5.16
N HIS A 67 -41.98 13.02 -4.32
CA HIS A 67 -43.08 12.29 -3.70
C HIS A 67 -44.07 11.75 -4.74
N ALA A 68 -44.44 12.56 -5.74
CA ALA A 68 -45.29 12.11 -6.83
C ALA A 68 -44.65 10.97 -7.65
N LEU A 69 -43.36 11.07 -7.95
CA LEU A 69 -42.61 10.01 -8.66
C LEU A 69 -42.48 8.73 -7.82
N ARG A 70 -42.30 8.84 -6.51
CA ARG A 70 -42.34 7.68 -5.58
C ARG A 70 -43.69 6.98 -5.64
N GLY A 71 -44.80 7.73 -5.65
CA GLY A 71 -46.14 7.16 -5.81
C GLY A 71 -46.33 6.35 -7.11
N VAL A 72 -45.72 6.79 -8.21
CA VAL A 72 -45.71 6.03 -9.49
C VAL A 72 -44.92 4.73 -9.36
N LEU A 73 -43.79 4.74 -8.68
CA LEU A 73 -42.97 3.55 -8.45
C LEU A 73 -43.69 2.52 -7.54
N GLU A 74 -44.37 2.99 -6.51
CA GLU A 74 -45.09 2.12 -5.55
C GLU A 74 -46.41 1.56 -6.12
N SER A 75 -46.97 2.17 -7.17
CA SER A 75 -48.24 1.74 -7.76
C SER A 75 -48.14 0.43 -8.54
N HIS A 76 -49.01 -0.54 -8.23
CA HIS A 76 -49.15 -1.82 -8.96
C HIS A 76 -49.91 -1.71 -10.27
N LYS A 77 -50.61 -0.58 -10.48
CA LYS A 77 -51.37 -0.33 -11.71
C LYS A 77 -50.49 0.17 -12.85
N VAL A 78 -49.28 0.65 -12.55
CA VAL A 78 -48.35 1.19 -13.55
C VAL A 78 -47.50 0.05 -14.10
N PRO A 79 -47.44 -0.18 -15.43
CA PRO A 79 -46.58 -1.23 -15.97
C PRO A 79 -45.10 -1.01 -15.64
N TRP A 80 -44.34 -2.11 -15.46
CA TRP A 80 -42.94 -2.03 -15.03
C TRP A 80 -42.06 -1.17 -15.95
N LEU A 81 -42.34 -1.14 -17.26
CA LEU A 81 -41.60 -0.32 -18.24
C LEU A 81 -41.66 1.18 -17.90
N HIS A 82 -42.77 1.65 -17.36
CA HIS A 82 -42.92 3.04 -16.96
C HIS A 82 -42.27 3.32 -15.61
N ARG A 83 -42.35 2.39 -14.65
CA ARG A 83 -41.62 2.49 -13.38
C ARG A 83 -40.10 2.49 -13.60
N ALA A 84 -39.60 1.62 -14.49
CA ALA A 84 -38.21 1.62 -14.93
C ALA A 84 -37.82 2.96 -15.59
N PHE A 85 -38.71 3.55 -16.40
CA PHE A 85 -38.46 4.87 -16.97
C PHE A 85 -38.33 5.96 -15.89
N VAL A 86 -39.16 5.93 -14.85
CA VAL A 86 -39.01 6.83 -13.68
C VAL A 86 -37.65 6.64 -13.03
N LEU A 87 -37.28 5.41 -12.66
CA LEU A 87 -35.97 5.09 -12.05
C LEU A 87 -34.79 5.62 -12.87
N LYS A 88 -34.83 5.44 -14.19
CA LYS A 88 -33.80 5.92 -15.11
C LYS A 88 -33.71 7.46 -15.15
N THR A 89 -34.81 8.16 -14.90
CA THR A 89 -34.91 9.62 -15.05
C THR A 89 -34.57 10.36 -13.76
N LEU A 90 -34.70 9.71 -12.60
CA LEU A 90 -34.43 10.30 -11.28
C LEU A 90 -33.08 11.04 -11.17
N PRO A 91 -31.94 10.51 -11.68
CA PRO A 91 -30.66 11.22 -11.61
C PRO A 91 -30.66 12.60 -12.28
N ALA A 92 -31.52 12.83 -13.28
CA ALA A 92 -31.62 14.13 -13.97
C ALA A 92 -32.13 15.25 -13.05
N MET A 93 -32.82 14.92 -11.94
CA MET A 93 -33.30 15.88 -10.95
C MET A 93 -32.19 16.55 -10.13
N LEU A 94 -30.93 16.11 -10.29
CA LEU A 94 -29.76 16.70 -9.64
C LEU A 94 -28.92 17.57 -10.56
N VAL A 95 -29.21 17.59 -11.86
CA VAL A 95 -28.46 18.37 -12.84
C VAL A 95 -28.75 19.85 -12.57
N ASP A 96 -27.70 20.65 -12.33
CA ASP A 96 -27.80 22.09 -12.07
C ASP A 96 -28.52 22.50 -10.76
N VAL A 97 -28.64 21.58 -9.79
CA VAL A 97 -29.14 21.92 -8.45
C VAL A 97 -28.16 22.86 -7.72
N PRO A 98 -28.65 23.91 -7.03
CA PRO A 98 -27.79 24.77 -6.21
C PRO A 98 -27.01 24.01 -5.14
N THR A 99 -25.73 24.35 -4.96
CA THR A 99 -24.80 23.68 -4.03
C THR A 99 -25.31 23.57 -2.59
N ALA A 100 -26.14 24.51 -2.13
CA ALA A 100 -26.71 24.51 -0.79
C ALA A 100 -27.67 23.34 -0.51
N GLN A 101 -28.36 22.82 -1.54
CA GLN A 101 -29.40 21.79 -1.41
C GLN A 101 -29.01 20.46 -2.06
N GLN A 102 -27.93 20.47 -2.86
CA GLN A 102 -27.39 19.33 -3.58
C GLN A 102 -27.21 18.08 -2.69
N LYS A 103 -26.72 18.26 -1.46
CA LYS A 103 -26.51 17.16 -0.52
C LYS A 103 -27.82 16.48 -0.09
N GLU A 104 -28.80 17.24 0.38
CA GLU A 104 -30.09 16.70 0.87
C GLU A 104 -30.86 15.99 -0.25
N TYR A 105 -30.94 16.62 -1.42
CA TYR A 105 -31.63 16.06 -2.58
C TYR A 105 -30.94 14.79 -3.11
N GLY A 106 -29.60 14.80 -3.14
CA GLY A 106 -28.82 13.64 -3.52
C GLY A 106 -28.99 12.46 -2.57
N GLU A 107 -28.98 12.69 -1.25
CA GLU A 107 -29.20 11.65 -0.23
C GLU A 107 -30.58 11.00 -0.40
N ALA A 108 -31.63 11.80 -0.63
CA ALA A 108 -33.00 11.31 -0.83
C ALA A 108 -33.18 10.48 -2.13
N LEU A 109 -32.43 10.79 -3.18
CA LEU A 109 -32.41 9.99 -4.42
C LEU A 109 -31.58 8.72 -4.28
N CYS A 110 -30.44 8.79 -3.57
CA CYS A 110 -29.66 7.60 -3.22
C CYS A 110 -30.55 6.61 -2.46
N GLU A 111 -31.30 7.09 -1.46
CA GLU A 111 -32.14 6.25 -0.61
C GLU A 111 -33.17 5.47 -1.43
N LEU A 112 -33.84 6.20 -2.32
CA LEU A 112 -34.84 5.64 -3.21
C LEU A 112 -34.22 4.62 -4.16
N LEU A 113 -33.14 4.96 -4.87
CA LEU A 113 -32.51 4.07 -5.83
C LEU A 113 -31.87 2.84 -5.16
N VAL A 114 -31.30 2.98 -3.96
CA VAL A 114 -30.82 1.86 -3.15
C VAL A 114 -31.99 0.97 -2.73
N HIS A 115 -33.12 1.54 -2.29
CA HIS A 115 -34.32 0.75 -1.98
C HIS A 115 -34.78 -0.10 -3.17
N TRP A 116 -34.82 0.48 -4.38
CA TRP A 116 -35.27 -0.21 -5.60
C TRP A 116 -34.23 -1.15 -6.23
N SER A 117 -32.99 -1.16 -5.74
CA SER A 117 -31.92 -2.05 -6.23
C SER A 117 -31.65 -3.26 -5.34
N VAL A 118 -32.19 -3.28 -4.12
CA VAL A 118 -32.01 -4.36 -3.13
C VAL A 118 -33.19 -5.35 -3.21
N VAL A 119 -32.94 -6.62 -2.89
CA VAL A 119 -33.97 -7.66 -2.85
C VAL A 119 -34.80 -7.55 -1.57
N SER A 120 -36.12 -7.49 -1.71
CA SER A 120 -37.05 -7.49 -0.57
C SER A 120 -37.05 -8.86 0.12
N PRO A 121 -36.98 -8.93 1.47
CA PRO A 121 -36.91 -10.20 2.21
C PRO A 121 -38.22 -11.02 2.20
N SER A 122 -39.32 -10.51 1.65
CA SER A 122 -40.65 -11.11 1.74
C SER A 122 -40.90 -12.32 0.83
N SER A 123 -39.92 -12.82 0.08
CA SER A 123 -40.11 -13.93 -0.88
C SER A 123 -39.41 -15.24 -0.53
N THR A 124 -38.79 -15.36 0.64
CA THR A 124 -38.10 -16.59 1.08
C THR A 124 -38.87 -17.42 2.11
N SER A 125 -40.21 -17.33 2.13
CA SER A 125 -41.06 -18.28 2.86
C SER A 125 -41.95 -19.07 1.90
N ASN A 126 -41.54 -20.30 1.61
CA ASN A 126 -42.36 -21.45 1.25
C ASN A 126 -43.40 -21.28 0.13
N THR A 127 -43.01 -21.51 -1.13
CA THR A 127 -43.91 -22.18 -2.08
C THR A 127 -43.12 -22.94 -3.14
N GLU A 128 -42.67 -24.14 -2.80
CA GLU A 128 -42.49 -25.18 -3.82
C GLU A 128 -43.90 -25.61 -4.27
N SER A 129 -44.34 -25.19 -5.46
CA SER A 129 -45.39 -25.93 -6.16
C SER A 129 -45.14 -25.95 -7.67
N CYS A 130 -45.13 -27.17 -8.17
CA CYS A 130 -45.01 -27.63 -9.55
C CYS A 130 -45.68 -26.76 -10.63
N GLY A 131 -44.95 -26.63 -11.75
CA GLY A 131 -45.37 -26.65 -13.16
C GLY A 131 -46.72 -26.07 -13.59
N VAL A 132 -46.68 -25.19 -14.59
CA VAL A 132 -47.16 -25.42 -15.98
C VAL A 132 -46.64 -24.23 -16.83
N GLU A 133 -46.19 -24.55 -18.04
CA GLU A 133 -45.81 -23.57 -19.06
C GLU A 133 -47.04 -22.79 -19.52
N ASP A 134 -47.08 -21.48 -19.27
CA ASP A 134 -47.73 -20.47 -20.13
C ASP A 134 -47.30 -19.06 -19.70
N ALA A 135 -47.25 -18.14 -20.67
CA ALA A 135 -46.71 -16.80 -20.55
C ALA A 135 -47.51 -15.89 -19.58
N GLN A 136 -46.80 -14.93 -18.96
CA GLN A 136 -47.31 -13.74 -18.23
C GLN A 136 -47.60 -13.84 -16.71
N ASP A 137 -46.84 -14.63 -15.94
CA ASP A 137 -46.78 -14.34 -14.49
C ASP A 137 -45.75 -13.24 -14.21
N GLU A 138 -46.25 -12.01 -14.05
CA GLU A 138 -45.50 -10.93 -13.39
C GLU A 138 -45.09 -11.42 -12.00
N SER A 139 -43.78 -11.61 -11.80
CA SER A 139 -43.21 -11.92 -10.49
C SER A 139 -43.78 -10.96 -9.44
N THR A 140 -44.52 -11.49 -8.46
CA THR A 140 -45.04 -10.74 -7.31
C THR A 140 -43.93 -10.15 -6.43
N GLU A 141 -42.66 -10.48 -6.70
CA GLU A 141 -41.49 -9.85 -6.12
C GLU A 141 -41.32 -8.42 -6.63
N ARG A 142 -41.49 -7.45 -5.72
CA ARG A 142 -41.11 -6.05 -5.91
C ARG A 142 -39.84 -5.74 -5.13
N PRO A 143 -38.84 -5.08 -5.74
CA PRO A 143 -38.71 -4.72 -7.16
C PRO A 143 -38.41 -5.93 -8.07
N ASN A 144 -38.95 -5.94 -9.29
CA ASN A 144 -38.68 -7.03 -10.23
C ASN A 144 -37.21 -6.98 -10.74
N PRO A 145 -36.68 -8.05 -11.35
CA PRO A 145 -35.28 -8.08 -11.79
C PRO A 145 -34.88 -6.98 -12.77
N GLN A 146 -35.78 -6.56 -13.68
CA GLN A 146 -35.51 -5.50 -14.64
C GLN A 146 -35.46 -4.12 -13.97
N GLU A 147 -36.39 -3.83 -13.06
CA GLU A 147 -36.42 -2.60 -12.26
C GLU A 147 -35.16 -2.48 -11.41
N ARG A 148 -34.72 -3.56 -10.77
CA ARG A 148 -33.45 -3.61 -10.03
C ARG A 148 -32.25 -3.24 -10.90
N ARG A 149 -32.16 -3.80 -12.12
CA ARG A 149 -31.07 -3.47 -13.07
C ARG A 149 -31.09 -2.00 -13.49
N VAL A 150 -32.28 -1.42 -13.67
CA VAL A 150 -32.41 -0.01 -14.03
C VAL A 150 -32.07 0.89 -12.84
N ALA A 151 -32.51 0.56 -11.62
CA ALA A 151 -32.12 1.26 -10.40
C ALA A 151 -30.60 1.21 -10.18
N LEU A 152 -29.97 0.04 -10.36
CA LEU A 152 -28.51 -0.13 -10.32
C LEU A 152 -27.80 0.77 -11.33
N THR A 153 -28.31 0.82 -12.56
CA THR A 153 -27.72 1.67 -13.61
C THR A 153 -27.91 3.15 -13.27
N ALA A 154 -29.06 3.54 -12.72
CA ALA A 154 -29.32 4.90 -12.27
C ALA A 154 -28.38 5.32 -11.12
N LEU A 155 -28.10 4.42 -10.16
CA LEU A 155 -27.09 4.65 -9.11
C LEU A 155 -25.71 4.97 -9.70
N LEU A 156 -25.31 4.24 -10.74
CA LEU A 156 -24.02 4.46 -11.42
C LEU A 156 -23.95 5.76 -12.22
N THR A 157 -25.10 6.36 -12.56
CA THR A 157 -25.16 7.65 -13.26
C THR A 157 -25.19 8.86 -12.32
N LEU A 158 -25.32 8.65 -11.01
CA LEU A 158 -25.27 9.74 -10.04
C LEU A 158 -23.87 10.37 -10.00
N PRO A 159 -23.75 11.68 -9.73
CA PRO A 159 -22.46 12.33 -9.51
C PRO A 159 -21.61 11.65 -8.44
N GLN A 160 -20.28 11.71 -8.61
CA GLN A 160 -19.31 11.01 -7.76
C GLN A 160 -19.37 11.41 -6.28
N GLU A 161 -19.83 12.63 -6.00
CA GLU A 161 -19.99 13.19 -4.65
C GLU A 161 -20.96 12.37 -3.79
N TYR A 162 -21.85 11.58 -4.40
CA TYR A 162 -22.81 10.75 -3.70
C TYR A 162 -22.34 9.32 -3.45
N ALA A 163 -21.13 8.96 -3.88
CA ALA A 163 -20.55 7.63 -3.67
C ALA A 163 -20.62 7.19 -2.19
N ALA A 164 -20.23 8.07 -1.27
CA ALA A 164 -20.27 7.81 0.17
C ALA A 164 -21.71 7.51 0.66
N SER A 165 -22.70 8.30 0.22
CA SER A 165 -24.10 8.11 0.60
C SER A 165 -24.66 6.79 0.07
N ILE A 166 -24.35 6.43 -1.17
CA ILE A 166 -24.77 5.15 -1.77
C ILE A 166 -24.20 3.99 -0.96
N VAL A 167 -22.90 4.01 -0.67
CA VAL A 167 -22.21 2.98 0.09
C VAL A 167 -22.78 2.87 1.50
N GLN A 168 -22.94 3.99 2.21
CA GLN A 168 -23.51 4.02 3.56
C GLN A 168 -24.91 3.37 3.63
N GLN A 169 -25.78 3.68 2.68
CA GLN A 169 -27.14 3.14 2.64
C GLN A 169 -27.16 1.65 2.26
N LEU A 170 -26.26 1.21 1.38
CA LEU A 170 -26.11 -0.20 1.05
C LEU A 170 -25.60 -1.00 2.26
N ILE A 171 -24.59 -0.49 2.96
CA ILE A 171 -24.04 -1.12 4.17
C ILE A 171 -25.10 -1.23 5.27
N ALA A 172 -25.90 -0.19 5.47
CA ALA A 172 -26.99 -0.18 6.44
C ALA A 172 -28.05 -1.27 6.17
N LYS A 173 -28.14 -1.75 4.92
CA LYS A 173 -29.05 -2.81 4.47
C LYS A 173 -28.37 -4.17 4.28
N LEU A 174 -27.17 -4.38 4.83
CA LEU A 174 -26.54 -5.71 4.85
C LEU A 174 -27.27 -6.62 5.86
N PRO A 175 -27.52 -7.90 5.54
CA PRO A 175 -26.96 -8.66 4.40
C PRO A 175 -27.76 -8.56 3.08
N GLN A 176 -28.95 -7.96 3.05
CA GLN A 176 -29.86 -7.99 1.90
C GLN A 176 -29.26 -7.31 0.64
N SER A 177 -28.44 -6.29 0.85
CA SER A 177 -27.78 -5.51 -0.21
C SER A 177 -26.51 -6.14 -0.78
N VAL A 178 -26.01 -7.27 -0.26
CA VAL A 178 -24.68 -7.79 -0.68
C VAL A 178 -24.63 -8.09 -2.18
N THR A 179 -25.71 -8.60 -2.75
CA THR A 179 -25.83 -8.87 -4.19
C THR A 179 -25.81 -7.59 -5.03
N THR A 180 -26.37 -6.51 -4.49
CA THR A 180 -26.34 -5.17 -5.09
C THR A 180 -24.93 -4.59 -5.02
N CYS A 181 -24.24 -4.71 -3.88
CA CYS A 181 -22.85 -4.27 -3.70
C CYS A 181 -21.91 -4.98 -4.69
N THR A 182 -22.02 -6.31 -4.81
CA THR A 182 -21.19 -7.08 -5.75
C THR A 182 -21.49 -6.73 -7.20
N ALA A 183 -22.76 -6.52 -7.56
CA ALA A 183 -23.15 -6.09 -8.90
C ALA A 183 -22.60 -4.69 -9.26
N LEU A 184 -22.59 -3.75 -8.31
CA LEU A 184 -21.98 -2.43 -8.51
C LEU A 184 -20.47 -2.56 -8.72
N LEU A 185 -19.78 -3.31 -7.86
CA LEU A 185 -18.32 -3.45 -7.92
C LEU A 185 -17.83 -4.18 -9.18
N SER A 186 -18.60 -5.16 -9.67
CA SER A 186 -18.28 -5.89 -10.90
C SER A 186 -18.65 -5.12 -12.18
N ASN A 187 -19.33 -3.98 -12.09
CA ASN A 187 -19.73 -3.20 -13.26
C ASN A 187 -18.56 -2.33 -13.76
N PRO A 188 -18.16 -2.40 -15.05
CA PRO A 188 -17.06 -1.59 -15.59
C PRO A 188 -17.35 -0.09 -15.61
N SER A 189 -18.62 0.32 -15.55
CA SER A 189 -19.03 1.73 -15.45
C SER A 189 -19.04 2.26 -14.02
N ALA A 190 -18.70 1.44 -13.03
CA ALA A 190 -18.61 1.89 -11.64
C ALA A 190 -17.48 2.90 -11.46
N ASN A 191 -17.82 4.04 -10.88
CA ASN A 191 -16.84 5.05 -10.53
C ASN A 191 -15.83 4.50 -9.52
N GLU A 192 -14.56 4.86 -9.70
CA GLU A 192 -13.48 4.55 -8.77
C GLU A 192 -13.75 5.13 -7.37
N GLU A 193 -14.44 6.28 -7.25
CA GLU A 193 -14.82 6.85 -5.94
C GLU A 193 -15.77 5.93 -5.17
N LEU A 194 -16.73 5.28 -5.86
CA LEU A 194 -17.60 4.29 -5.23
C LEU A 194 -16.80 3.09 -4.68
N LYS A 195 -15.80 2.63 -5.42
CA LYS A 195 -14.93 1.52 -5.00
C LYS A 195 -14.05 1.92 -3.82
N LYS A 196 -13.54 3.15 -3.78
CA LYS A 196 -12.79 3.69 -2.64
C LYS A 196 -13.64 3.76 -1.38
N GLU A 197 -14.87 4.25 -1.47
CA GLU A 197 -15.80 4.32 -0.33
C GLU A 197 -16.10 2.92 0.25
N PHE A 198 -16.25 1.91 -0.60
CA PHE A 198 -16.34 0.51 -0.13
C PHE A 198 -15.05 0.03 0.54
N GLU A 199 -13.87 0.42 0.04
CA GLU A 199 -12.59 0.11 0.68
C GLU A 199 -12.44 0.82 2.04
N ASP A 200 -12.80 2.09 2.13
CA ASP A 200 -12.78 2.89 3.37
C ASP A 200 -13.68 2.29 4.45
N TRP A 201 -14.86 1.81 4.04
CA TRP A 201 -15.74 1.05 4.93
C TRP A 201 -15.08 -0.24 5.44
N LEU A 202 -14.45 -1.03 4.57
CA LEU A 202 -13.73 -2.25 4.98
C LEU A 202 -12.59 -1.96 5.95
N CYS A 203 -11.90 -0.83 5.79
CA CYS A 203 -10.84 -0.41 6.71
C CYS A 203 -11.38 0.00 8.09
N SER A 204 -12.62 0.50 8.14
CA SER A 204 -13.25 0.99 9.37
C SER A 204 -14.07 -0.07 10.11
N GLN A 205 -14.19 -1.28 9.56
CA GLN A 205 -14.93 -2.38 10.16
C GLN A 205 -14.24 -2.90 11.43
N SER A 206 -14.95 -2.86 12.56
CA SER A 206 -14.65 -3.73 13.70
C SER A 206 -15.18 -5.15 13.42
N ALA A 207 -14.64 -6.17 14.10
CA ALA A 207 -15.06 -7.56 13.92
C ALA A 207 -16.57 -7.71 14.17
N SER A 208 -17.36 -7.68 13.09
CA SER A 208 -18.81 -7.52 13.11
C SER A 208 -19.52 -8.81 12.71
N SER A 209 -20.83 -8.88 12.99
CA SER A 209 -21.73 -9.94 12.52
C SER A 209 -21.87 -9.99 10.99
N GLN A 210 -21.32 -9.00 10.27
CA GLN A 210 -21.36 -8.89 8.81
C GLN A 210 -20.07 -9.39 8.13
N ALA A 211 -19.17 -10.06 8.86
CA ALA A 211 -17.88 -10.52 8.34
C ALA A 211 -17.98 -11.32 7.02
N SER A 212 -19.02 -12.14 6.84
CA SER A 212 -19.26 -12.88 5.60
C SER A 212 -19.54 -11.94 4.41
N CYS A 213 -20.40 -10.93 4.60
CA CYS A 213 -20.70 -9.94 3.58
C CYS A 213 -19.50 -9.05 3.26
N ALA A 214 -18.77 -8.63 4.29
CA ALA A 214 -17.54 -7.85 4.13
C ALA A 214 -16.50 -8.63 3.31
N ALA A 215 -16.31 -9.92 3.58
CA ALA A 215 -15.40 -10.78 2.81
C ALA A 215 -15.81 -10.91 1.34
N GLU A 216 -17.12 -10.97 1.04
CA GLU A 216 -17.61 -11.01 -0.34
C GLU A 216 -17.35 -9.70 -1.10
N VAL A 217 -17.61 -8.55 -0.44
CA VAL A 217 -17.31 -7.21 -0.98
C VAL A 217 -15.81 -7.04 -1.18
N GLU A 218 -14.99 -7.46 -0.21
CA GLU A 218 -13.53 -7.41 -0.28
C GLU A 218 -13.01 -8.23 -1.47
N LYS A 219 -13.54 -9.45 -1.66
CA LYS A 219 -13.21 -10.29 -2.81
C LYS A 219 -13.49 -9.57 -4.13
N LYS A 220 -14.64 -8.91 -4.25
CA LYS A 220 -14.99 -8.17 -5.47
C LYS A 220 -14.14 -6.93 -5.69
N LEU A 221 -13.76 -6.20 -4.65
CA LEU A 221 -12.80 -5.11 -4.79
C LEU A 221 -11.44 -5.62 -5.29
N LYS A 222 -10.90 -6.70 -4.70
CA LYS A 222 -9.65 -7.31 -5.17
C LYS A 222 -9.70 -7.75 -6.64
N GLU A 223 -10.86 -8.20 -7.11
CA GLU A 223 -11.07 -8.64 -8.51
C GLU A 223 -11.20 -7.47 -9.51
N TYR A 224 -11.90 -6.38 -9.13
CA TYR A 224 -12.36 -5.35 -10.08
C TYR A 224 -11.84 -3.93 -9.79
N PHE A 225 -11.09 -3.72 -8.71
CA PHE A 225 -10.49 -2.45 -8.36
C PHE A 225 -8.96 -2.58 -8.31
N PRO A 226 -8.24 -2.21 -9.39
CA PRO A 226 -6.78 -2.23 -9.40
C PRO A 226 -6.15 -1.35 -8.31
N GLY A 227 -6.86 -0.32 -7.86
CA GLY A 227 -6.44 0.55 -6.76
C GLY A 227 -6.69 -0.02 -5.36
N TYR A 228 -7.28 -1.21 -5.23
CA TYR A 228 -7.59 -1.81 -3.93
C TYR A 228 -6.35 -1.94 -3.06
N GLY A 229 -6.45 -1.53 -1.81
CA GLY A 229 -5.37 -1.48 -0.82
C GLY A 229 -4.79 -0.07 -0.63
N ALA A 230 -5.17 0.90 -1.48
CA ALA A 230 -4.73 2.27 -1.36
C ALA A 230 -5.28 2.97 -0.12
N ALA A 231 -6.58 2.80 0.16
CA ALA A 231 -7.20 3.36 1.36
C ALA A 231 -6.65 2.67 2.61
N LYS A 232 -6.49 1.34 2.57
CA LYS A 232 -5.83 0.60 3.66
C LYS A 232 -4.42 1.11 3.94
N CYS A 233 -3.62 1.34 2.90
CA CYS A 233 -2.28 1.91 3.01
C CYS A 233 -2.30 3.29 3.69
N LYS A 234 -3.21 4.16 3.24
CA LYS A 234 -3.40 5.51 3.78
C LYS A 234 -3.81 5.45 5.24
N HIS A 235 -4.79 4.62 5.60
CA HIS A 235 -5.24 4.44 6.98
C HIS A 235 -4.12 3.93 7.89
N CYS A 236 -3.34 2.93 7.45
CA CYS A 236 -2.18 2.45 8.19
C CYS A 236 -1.14 3.56 8.40
N CYS A 237 -0.84 4.36 7.37
CA CYS A 237 0.07 5.51 7.51
C CYS A 237 -0.47 6.55 8.51
N ASP A 238 -1.75 6.90 8.40
CA ASP A 238 -2.39 7.88 9.28
C ASP A 238 -2.46 7.37 10.75
N SER A 239 -2.66 6.06 10.96
CA SER A 239 -2.55 5.41 12.28
C SER A 239 -1.14 5.54 12.86
N LEU A 240 -0.10 5.24 12.08
CA LEU A 240 1.29 5.37 12.52
C LEU A 240 1.63 6.82 12.92
N ILE A 241 1.18 7.80 12.13
CA ILE A 241 1.45 9.22 12.36
C ILE A 241 0.70 9.72 13.59
N SER A 242 -0.56 9.32 13.77
CA SER A 242 -1.43 9.81 14.85
C SER A 242 -1.07 9.26 16.24
N ARG A 243 -0.28 8.18 16.32
CA ARG A 243 0.18 7.65 17.60
C ARG A 243 0.93 8.69 18.42
N GLU A 244 0.71 8.69 19.73
CA GLU A 244 1.52 9.48 20.65
C GLU A 244 2.97 8.97 20.71
N ARG A 245 3.83 9.72 21.39
CA ARG A 245 5.21 9.32 21.69
C ARG A 245 5.23 7.97 22.40
N LEU A 246 6.07 7.04 21.93
CA LEU A 246 6.22 5.72 22.55
C LEU A 246 6.85 5.84 23.94
N LYS A 247 6.19 5.33 24.98
CA LYS A 247 6.64 5.42 26.39
C LYS A 247 6.79 4.07 27.07
N SER A 248 6.22 3.01 26.50
CA SER A 248 6.21 1.67 27.08
C SER A 248 6.38 0.56 26.03
N MET A 249 6.64 -0.67 26.49
CA MET A 249 6.69 -1.86 25.62
C MET A 249 5.31 -2.22 25.05
N ASP A 250 4.23 -1.87 25.74
CA ASP A 250 2.85 -2.04 25.22
C ASP A 250 2.59 -1.09 24.05
N ASP A 251 3.04 0.16 24.15
CA ASP A 251 2.99 1.11 23.03
C ASP A 251 3.78 0.58 21.82
N LEU A 252 4.94 -0.02 22.10
CA LEU A 252 5.81 -0.59 21.08
C LEU A 252 5.19 -1.82 20.39
N ASN A 253 4.50 -2.67 21.15
CA ASN A 253 3.73 -3.80 20.61
C ASN A 253 2.62 -3.32 19.67
N ALA A 254 1.87 -2.32 20.10
CA ALA A 254 0.81 -1.73 19.29
C ALA A 254 1.38 -1.04 18.03
N PHE A 255 2.49 -0.32 18.16
CA PHE A 255 3.20 0.27 17.02
C PHE A 255 3.71 -0.78 16.03
N GLN A 256 4.23 -1.92 16.52
CA GLN A 256 4.63 -3.04 15.68
C GLN A 256 3.44 -3.64 14.91
N ALA A 257 2.26 -3.71 15.52
CA ALA A 257 1.06 -4.20 14.84
C ALA A 257 0.69 -3.30 13.65
N ASP A 258 0.72 -1.98 13.84
CA ASP A 258 0.48 -1.01 12.76
C ASP A 258 1.54 -1.10 11.65
N LEU A 259 2.81 -1.29 12.01
CA LEU A 259 3.90 -1.48 11.05
C LEU A 259 3.71 -2.77 10.23
N ARG A 260 3.29 -3.87 10.85
CA ARG A 260 2.98 -5.12 10.13
C ARG A 260 1.80 -4.95 9.19
N ALA A 261 0.77 -4.25 9.61
CA ALA A 261 -0.37 -3.96 8.75
C ALA A 261 0.03 -3.18 7.48
N LEU A 262 1.05 -2.31 7.59
CA LEU A 262 1.64 -1.60 6.45
C LEU A 262 2.55 -2.48 5.58
N GLU A 263 3.29 -3.42 6.18
CA GLU A 263 4.09 -4.42 5.43
C GLU A 263 3.21 -5.35 4.58
N ASP A 264 2.00 -5.63 5.03
CA ASP A 264 1.01 -6.46 4.33
C ASP A 264 0.35 -5.74 3.13
N VAL A 265 0.64 -4.46 2.91
CA VAL A 265 0.12 -3.69 1.78
C VAL A 265 0.93 -3.98 0.52
N ASP A 266 0.23 -4.12 -0.62
CA ASP A 266 0.85 -4.37 -1.93
C ASP A 266 1.93 -3.34 -2.29
N ALA A 267 3.03 -3.82 -2.87
CA ALA A 267 4.10 -2.98 -3.41
C ALA A 267 3.60 -1.94 -4.42
N ALA A 268 2.45 -2.18 -5.06
CA ALA A 268 1.77 -1.21 -5.91
C ALA A 268 1.46 0.13 -5.20
N HIS A 269 1.29 0.14 -3.88
CA HIS A 269 0.88 1.31 -3.09
C HIS A 269 2.04 2.04 -2.39
N ARG A 270 3.29 1.71 -2.72
CA ARG A 270 4.49 2.35 -2.12
C ARG A 270 4.56 3.86 -2.35
N SER A 271 3.93 4.38 -3.41
CA SER A 271 3.81 5.82 -3.66
C SER A 271 3.03 6.54 -2.55
N ILE A 272 2.05 5.88 -1.93
CA ILE A 272 1.29 6.41 -0.79
C ILE A 272 2.20 6.52 0.43
N ILE A 273 2.99 5.48 0.73
CA ILE A 273 3.98 5.51 1.81
C ILE A 273 4.95 6.67 1.60
N LYS A 274 5.47 6.83 0.37
CA LYS A 274 6.39 7.91 0.02
C LYS A 274 5.81 9.30 0.28
N THR A 275 4.52 9.50 -0.01
CA THR A 275 3.86 10.81 0.14
C THR A 275 3.43 11.09 1.58
N ARG A 276 3.15 10.06 2.38
CA ARG A 276 2.62 10.19 3.75
C ARG A 276 3.70 10.16 4.82
N LEU A 277 4.68 9.27 4.70
CA LEU A 277 5.73 9.10 5.69
C LEU A 277 6.99 9.85 5.28
N SER A 278 7.50 10.69 6.17
CA SER A 278 8.79 11.35 6.04
C SER A 278 9.89 10.57 6.75
N LEU A 279 11.11 10.68 6.27
CA LEU A 279 12.26 10.08 6.93
C LEU A 279 12.50 10.68 8.33
N ALA A 280 12.19 11.97 8.52
CA ALA A 280 12.23 12.64 9.82
C ALA A 280 11.27 11.99 10.85
N PHE A 281 10.05 11.65 10.44
CA PHE A 281 9.12 10.92 11.28
C PHE A 281 9.66 9.54 11.68
N LEU A 282 10.20 8.79 10.72
CA LEU A 282 10.80 7.48 10.99
C LEU A 282 12.03 7.57 11.91
N LEU A 283 12.86 8.60 11.77
CA LEU A 283 13.99 8.89 12.64
C LEU A 283 13.53 9.14 14.08
N MET A 284 12.51 9.98 14.24
CA MET A 284 11.92 10.29 15.55
C MET A 284 11.40 9.01 16.22
N ARG A 285 10.65 8.17 15.50
CA ARG A 285 10.19 6.87 16.02
C ARG A 285 11.34 5.93 16.37
N ALA A 286 12.36 5.82 15.53
CA ALA A 286 13.54 5.02 15.83
C ALA A 286 14.25 5.49 17.11
N THR A 287 14.34 6.81 17.29
CA THR A 287 14.91 7.43 18.48
C THR A 287 14.10 7.11 19.74
N GLU A 288 12.77 7.13 19.66
CA GLU A 288 11.89 6.71 20.76
C GLU A 288 12.14 5.24 21.14
N VAL A 289 12.25 4.34 20.15
CA VAL A 289 12.56 2.92 20.40
C VAL A 289 13.92 2.75 21.06
N VAL A 290 14.96 3.41 20.54
CA VAL A 290 16.32 3.37 21.12
C VAL A 290 16.29 3.90 22.55
N ASN A 291 15.60 5.00 22.80
CA ASN A 291 15.45 5.53 24.15
C ASN A 291 14.75 4.53 25.07
N LEU A 292 13.68 3.83 24.66
CA LEU A 292 13.05 2.82 25.51
C LEU A 292 14.00 1.69 25.88
N VAL A 293 14.81 1.25 24.92
CA VAL A 293 15.79 0.17 25.10
C VAL A 293 16.92 0.57 26.05
N TYR A 294 17.46 1.79 25.92
CA TYR A 294 18.65 2.22 26.66
C TYR A 294 18.36 3.12 27.87
N SER A 295 17.14 3.67 28.02
CA SER A 295 16.77 4.53 29.17
C SER A 295 16.35 3.72 30.41
N HIS A 296 15.96 2.45 30.26
CA HIS A 296 15.70 1.56 31.40
C HIS A 296 16.98 1.10 32.12
N GLN A 297 18.17 1.50 31.66
CA GLN A 297 19.46 1.11 32.23
C GLN A 297 20.13 2.15 33.14
N GLY A 298 19.38 3.16 33.61
CA GLY A 298 19.58 3.63 34.98
C GLY A 298 19.70 5.13 35.19
N GLU A 299 18.94 5.60 36.19
CA GLU A 299 19.32 6.75 37.01
C GLU A 299 20.43 6.41 38.04
N GLN A 300 20.96 5.17 38.07
CA GLN A 300 21.90 4.76 39.12
C GLN A 300 23.24 4.17 38.66
N GLN A 301 23.54 4.02 37.37
CA GLN A 301 24.86 3.52 36.96
C GLN A 301 25.50 4.41 35.91
N GLN A 302 26.32 5.34 36.42
CA GLN A 302 27.37 6.00 35.65
C GLN A 302 28.32 4.92 35.15
N HIS A 303 28.27 4.69 33.83
CA HIS A 303 28.91 3.60 33.10
C HIS A 303 28.28 2.23 33.38
N SER A 304 27.81 1.55 32.33
CA SER A 304 28.46 0.33 31.80
C SER A 304 27.47 -0.67 31.18
N HIS A 305 27.75 -0.99 29.92
CA HIS A 305 27.25 -2.10 29.08
C HIS A 305 25.93 -1.88 28.32
N LEU A 306 26.02 -1.97 26.98
CA LEU A 306 24.92 -2.14 26.03
C LEU A 306 24.27 -3.55 26.18
N THR A 307 24.14 -4.07 27.40
CA THR A 307 23.66 -5.43 27.64
C THR A 307 22.15 -5.44 27.68
N ILE A 308 21.51 -5.74 26.56
CA ILE A 308 20.07 -5.98 26.48
C ILE A 308 19.86 -7.48 26.49
N ASN A 309 18.91 -7.96 27.30
CA ASN A 309 18.51 -9.36 27.26
C ASN A 309 17.96 -9.72 25.86
N LEU A 310 18.29 -10.92 25.36
CA LEU A 310 17.90 -11.36 24.02
C LEU A 310 16.37 -11.33 23.85
N GLU A 311 15.62 -11.77 24.87
CA GLU A 311 14.15 -11.78 24.86
C GLU A 311 13.55 -10.36 24.85
N GLU A 312 14.14 -9.45 25.62
CA GLU A 312 13.72 -8.04 25.68
C GLU A 312 14.04 -7.28 24.38
N SER A 313 15.03 -7.76 23.61
CA SER A 313 15.45 -7.14 22.34
C SER A 313 14.60 -7.53 21.13
N VAL A 314 13.77 -8.59 21.22
CA VAL A 314 13.03 -9.13 20.06
C VAL A 314 12.05 -8.10 19.48
N LEU A 315 11.24 -7.48 20.33
CA LEU A 315 10.24 -6.51 19.90
C LEU A 315 10.87 -5.20 19.38
N PRO A 316 11.81 -4.54 20.10
CA PRO A 316 12.52 -3.38 19.59
C PRO A 316 13.25 -3.63 18.27
N LEU A 317 13.88 -4.80 18.12
CA LEU A 317 14.55 -5.18 16.89
C LEU A 317 13.54 -5.37 15.75
N SER A 318 12.41 -6.02 15.99
CA SER A 318 11.33 -6.14 15.01
C SER A 318 10.89 -4.76 14.52
N VAL A 319 10.68 -3.81 15.44
CA VAL A 319 10.20 -2.46 15.10
C VAL A 319 11.24 -1.70 14.27
N LEU A 320 12.50 -1.70 14.73
CA LEU A 320 13.58 -1.02 14.00
C LEU A 320 13.80 -1.62 12.62
N ARG A 321 13.64 -2.94 12.45
CA ARG A 321 13.72 -3.59 11.13
C ARG A 321 12.61 -3.13 10.19
N SER A 322 11.37 -3.04 10.68
CA SER A 322 10.24 -2.49 9.92
C SER A 322 10.48 -1.02 9.56
N ILE A 323 10.98 -0.19 10.50
CA ILE A 323 11.34 1.21 10.22
C ILE A 323 12.41 1.28 9.13
N VAL A 324 13.48 0.48 9.22
CA VAL A 324 14.53 0.42 8.19
C VAL A 324 13.94 0.12 6.82
N GLN A 325 13.01 -0.84 6.70
CA GLN A 325 12.36 -1.13 5.42
C GLN A 325 11.54 0.06 4.90
N LEU A 326 10.84 0.78 5.76
CA LEU A 326 10.09 1.98 5.36
C LEU A 326 10.99 3.13 4.89
N THR A 327 12.25 3.21 5.36
CA THR A 327 13.20 4.22 4.86
C THR A 327 13.54 4.07 3.37
N ASP A 328 13.23 2.93 2.73
CA ASP A 328 13.33 2.75 1.28
C ASP A 328 12.29 3.54 0.49
N PHE A 329 11.15 3.81 1.10
CA PHE A 329 10.01 4.43 0.43
C PHE A 329 9.71 5.83 0.94
N ALA A 330 10.00 6.12 2.21
CA ALA A 330 9.71 7.40 2.84
C ALA A 330 10.30 8.60 2.08
N SER A 331 9.59 9.72 2.11
CA SER A 331 10.06 10.97 1.53
C SER A 331 11.26 11.52 2.31
N VAL A 332 12.26 11.99 1.56
CA VAL A 332 13.37 12.75 2.12
C VAL A 332 13.01 14.22 2.01
N THR A 333 12.76 14.85 3.15
CA THR A 333 12.57 16.31 3.24
C THR A 333 13.89 16.91 3.71
N PRO A 334 14.61 17.67 2.87
CA PRO A 334 15.80 18.40 3.31
C PRO A 334 15.47 19.35 4.46
N ASP A 335 16.46 19.62 5.31
CA ASP A 335 16.37 20.59 6.40
C ASP A 335 15.23 20.33 7.42
N SER A 336 14.76 19.09 7.51
CA SER A 336 13.64 18.68 8.38
C SER A 336 14.08 18.14 9.74
N VAL A 337 15.37 17.93 9.93
CA VAL A 337 15.97 17.35 11.15
C VAL A 337 17.19 18.17 11.54
N ASN A 338 17.41 18.40 12.83
CA ASN A 338 18.60 19.08 13.33
C ASN A 338 19.68 18.08 13.81
N THR A 339 20.93 18.54 13.95
CA THR A 339 22.03 17.69 14.43
C THR A 339 21.74 17.04 15.80
N PRO A 340 21.19 17.74 16.82
CA PRO A 340 20.82 17.12 18.09
C PRO A 340 19.88 15.92 17.97
N GLU A 341 18.88 15.97 17.10
CA GLU A 341 17.95 14.85 16.85
C GLU A 341 18.68 13.64 16.27
N ILE A 342 19.58 13.84 15.30
CA ILE A 342 20.40 12.76 14.76
C ILE A 342 21.34 12.20 15.83
N ARG A 343 21.95 13.06 16.67
CA ARG A 343 22.80 12.62 17.78
C ARG A 343 22.03 11.81 18.81
N SER A 344 20.76 12.13 19.06
CA SER A 344 19.92 11.34 19.97
C SER A 344 19.75 9.91 19.47
N LEU A 345 19.55 9.70 18.16
CA LEU A 345 19.55 8.36 17.57
C LEU A 345 20.95 7.72 17.66
N ALA A 346 22.00 8.50 17.38
CA ALA A 346 23.37 8.03 17.39
C ALA A 346 23.88 7.64 18.78
N ALA A 347 23.19 8.00 19.88
CA ALA A 347 23.67 7.79 21.24
C ALA A 347 24.16 6.35 21.49
N SER A 348 23.42 5.34 21.01
CA SER A 348 23.82 3.93 21.16
C SER A 348 25.07 3.55 20.35
N LEU A 349 25.36 4.25 19.25
CA LEU A 349 26.58 4.09 18.46
C LEU A 349 27.77 4.82 19.11
N LEU A 350 27.53 6.02 19.66
CA LEU A 350 28.58 6.87 20.22
C LEU A 350 29.16 6.33 21.53
N ILE A 351 28.44 5.45 22.22
CA ILE A 351 28.95 4.70 23.38
C ILE A 351 30.04 3.69 22.97
N ILE A 352 30.10 3.28 21.70
CA ILE A 352 31.11 2.33 21.19
C ILE A 352 32.43 3.08 20.97
N ASP A 353 33.21 3.22 22.05
CA ASP A 353 34.47 3.96 22.08
C ASP A 353 35.72 3.07 22.02
N SER A 354 35.54 1.75 22.09
CA SER A 354 36.60 0.75 22.18
C SER A 354 36.20 -0.56 21.48
N ALA A 355 37.21 -1.40 21.19
CA ALA A 355 36.98 -2.71 20.57
C ALA A 355 36.20 -3.66 21.50
N ASP A 356 36.39 -3.55 22.81
CA ASP A 356 35.66 -4.36 23.79
C ASP A 356 34.18 -3.95 23.84
N ALA A 357 33.89 -2.64 23.87
CA ALA A 357 32.52 -2.14 23.76
C ALA A 357 31.83 -2.58 22.45
N ALA A 358 32.57 -2.68 21.35
CA ALA A 358 32.06 -3.19 20.08
C ALA A 358 31.71 -4.68 20.12
N LEU A 359 32.41 -5.49 20.91
CA LEU A 359 32.12 -6.92 21.09
C LEU A 359 30.90 -7.16 21.97
N ASP A 360 30.67 -6.27 22.95
CA ASP A 360 29.52 -6.32 23.86
C ASP A 360 28.25 -5.68 23.29
N ALA A 361 28.36 -5.00 22.14
CA ALA A 361 27.25 -4.27 21.55
C ALA A 361 26.16 -5.22 20.96
N PRO A 362 24.87 -4.85 21.03
CA PRO A 362 23.76 -5.60 20.44
C PRO A 362 23.73 -5.35 18.92
N LEU A 363 24.66 -5.98 18.20
CA LEU A 363 24.95 -5.70 16.79
C LEU A 363 23.72 -5.66 15.85
N PRO A 364 22.67 -6.51 16.00
CA PRO A 364 21.48 -6.38 15.17
C PRO A 364 20.72 -5.05 15.35
N LEU A 365 20.67 -4.52 16.58
CA LEU A 365 20.07 -3.20 16.86
C LEU A 365 20.97 -2.10 16.33
N VAL A 366 22.28 -2.21 16.57
CA VAL A 366 23.29 -1.28 16.07
C VAL A 366 23.26 -1.19 14.54
N GLU A 367 23.09 -2.31 13.83
CA GLU A 367 22.91 -2.36 12.38
C GLU A 367 21.70 -1.52 11.93
N CYS A 368 20.55 -1.68 12.59
CA CYS A 368 19.35 -0.93 12.25
C CYS A 368 19.55 0.58 12.50
N VAL A 369 20.06 0.93 13.68
CA VAL A 369 20.31 2.32 14.07
C VAL A 369 21.29 2.98 13.10
N PHE A 370 22.40 2.31 12.78
CA PHE A 370 23.40 2.85 11.89
C PHE A 370 22.87 3.04 10.46
N HIS A 371 22.04 2.12 9.99
CA HIS A 371 21.40 2.25 8.69
C HIS A 371 20.42 3.43 8.64
N ILE A 372 19.57 3.62 9.66
CA ILE A 372 18.64 4.76 9.75
C ILE A 372 19.41 6.08 9.83
N LEU A 373 20.46 6.12 10.66
CA LEU A 373 21.34 7.28 10.85
C LEU A 373 21.90 7.75 9.51
N LEU A 374 22.59 6.86 8.78
CA LEU A 374 23.26 7.20 7.52
C LEU A 374 22.26 7.67 6.45
N ARG A 375 21.06 7.10 6.43
CA ARG A 375 20.01 7.51 5.48
C ARG A 375 19.41 8.87 5.79
N SER A 376 19.42 9.26 7.06
CA SER A 376 18.80 10.50 7.55
C SER A 376 19.72 11.72 7.47
N LEU A 377 21.03 11.52 7.25
CA LEU A 377 22.00 12.62 7.11
C LEU A 377 21.61 13.70 6.09
N PRO A 378 21.01 13.39 4.91
CA PRO A 378 20.57 14.42 3.95
C PRO A 378 19.38 15.28 4.44
N CYS A 379 18.73 14.90 5.54
CA CYS A 379 17.68 15.70 6.16
C CYS A 379 18.23 16.81 7.08
N VAL A 380 19.53 16.82 7.37
CA VAL A 380 20.18 17.86 8.19
C VAL A 380 20.59 19.04 7.32
N PRO A 381 20.32 20.29 7.75
CA PRO A 381 20.82 21.47 7.06
C PRO A 381 22.34 21.45 6.95
N ALA A 382 22.85 21.69 5.75
CA ALA A 382 24.30 21.83 5.54
C ALA A 382 24.89 23.03 6.29
N SER A 383 24.06 24.01 6.65
CA SER A 383 24.42 25.16 7.48
C SER A 383 24.42 24.85 8.99
N ASP A 384 24.02 23.66 9.41
CA ASP A 384 24.04 23.27 10.82
C ASP A 384 25.49 23.09 11.27
N GLU A 385 25.92 23.93 12.23
CA GLU A 385 27.27 23.92 12.80
C GLU A 385 27.65 22.55 13.40
N GLY A 386 26.65 21.79 13.85
CA GLY A 386 26.83 20.46 14.44
C GLY A 386 27.20 19.37 13.42
N MET A 387 26.90 19.57 12.13
CA MET A 387 26.99 18.51 11.11
C MET A 387 28.43 17.99 10.93
N ARG A 388 29.43 18.89 10.98
CA ARG A 388 30.85 18.50 10.86
C ARG A 388 31.27 17.57 12.00
N SER A 389 30.91 17.93 13.23
CA SER A 389 31.22 17.09 14.40
C SER A 389 30.46 15.76 14.37
N LEU A 390 29.20 15.76 13.96
CA LEU A 390 28.43 14.52 13.80
C LEU A 390 29.09 13.56 12.80
N LEU A 391 29.56 14.05 11.66
CA LEU A 391 30.27 13.21 10.70
C LEU A 391 31.59 12.67 11.27
N GLN A 392 32.33 13.48 12.04
CA GLN A 392 33.54 13.01 12.74
C GLN A 392 33.24 11.91 13.75
N ASP A 393 32.14 12.05 14.51
CA ASP A 393 31.70 11.04 15.46
C ASP A 393 31.36 9.72 14.75
N ILE A 394 30.65 9.79 13.61
CA ILE A 394 30.32 8.61 12.78
C ILE A 394 31.58 7.94 12.23
N ILE A 395 32.57 8.72 11.79
CA ILE A 395 33.85 8.19 11.30
C ILE A 395 34.57 7.46 12.43
N ARG A 396 34.66 8.07 13.62
CA ARG A 396 35.33 7.47 14.77
C ARG A 396 34.72 6.13 15.15
N VAL A 397 33.39 6.05 15.24
CA VAL A 397 32.68 4.78 15.51
C VAL A 397 32.96 3.76 14.41
N SER A 398 32.99 4.18 13.14
CA SER A 398 33.30 3.30 12.00
C SER A 398 34.73 2.77 12.03
N GLU A 399 35.70 3.57 12.48
CA GLU A 399 37.10 3.19 12.62
C GLU A 399 37.33 2.16 13.72
N ILE A 400 36.53 2.23 14.79
CA ILE A 400 36.54 1.25 15.88
C ILE A 400 35.83 -0.04 15.46
N LEU A 401 34.64 0.06 14.85
CA LEU A 401 33.82 -1.11 14.49
C LEU A 401 34.41 -1.91 13.33
N LEU A 402 34.97 -1.27 12.31
CA LEU A 402 35.39 -1.96 11.08
C LEU A 402 36.41 -3.10 11.34
N PRO A 403 37.52 -2.89 12.06
CA PRO A 403 38.49 -3.96 12.34
C PRO A 403 37.89 -5.10 13.16
N VAL A 404 37.00 -4.79 14.11
CA VAL A 404 36.33 -5.78 14.96
C VAL A 404 35.40 -6.65 14.11
N MET A 405 34.60 -6.03 13.23
CA MET A 405 33.68 -6.73 12.34
C MET A 405 34.42 -7.57 11.30
N ASP A 406 35.49 -7.04 10.67
CA ASP A 406 36.30 -7.81 9.71
C ASP A 406 36.93 -9.05 10.36
N ASN A 407 37.45 -8.91 11.59
CA ASN A 407 37.98 -10.04 12.36
C ASN A 407 36.88 -11.05 12.71
N ALA A 408 35.70 -10.58 13.13
CA ALA A 408 34.56 -11.45 13.42
C ALA A 408 34.11 -12.22 12.17
N VAL A 409 34.05 -11.58 11.00
CA VAL A 409 33.75 -12.23 9.72
C VAL A 409 34.72 -13.37 9.43
N LEU A 410 36.03 -13.12 9.53
CA LEU A 410 37.07 -14.14 9.28
C LEU A 410 36.96 -15.31 10.26
N LYS A 411 36.82 -15.02 11.56
CA LYS A 411 36.70 -16.04 12.61
C LYS A 411 35.46 -16.91 12.40
N ILE A 412 34.29 -16.31 12.17
CA ILE A 412 33.04 -17.04 11.96
C ILE A 412 33.10 -17.86 10.67
N GLN A 413 33.65 -17.31 9.58
CA GLN A 413 33.82 -18.05 8.32
C GLN A 413 34.72 -19.27 8.48
N SER A 414 35.79 -19.16 9.28
CA SER A 414 36.68 -20.30 9.57
C SER A 414 36.03 -21.37 10.46
N ALA A 415 35.07 -20.98 11.30
CA ALA A 415 34.37 -21.90 12.20
C ALA A 415 33.18 -22.65 11.56
N ILE A 416 32.53 -22.08 10.54
CA ILE A 416 31.36 -22.71 9.87
C ILE A 416 31.67 -24.11 9.29
N PRO A 417 32.81 -24.35 8.60
CA PRO A 417 33.18 -25.68 8.12
C PRO A 417 33.36 -26.70 9.26
N LEU A 418 33.91 -26.29 10.40
CA LEU A 418 34.10 -27.18 11.56
C LEU A 418 32.76 -27.63 12.15
N LEU A 419 31.74 -26.76 12.14
CA LEU A 419 30.36 -27.14 12.49
C LEU A 419 29.76 -28.12 11.46
N HIS A 420 30.19 -28.05 10.20
CA HIS A 420 29.77 -28.99 9.17
C HIS A 420 30.42 -30.37 9.34
N GLU A 421 31.69 -30.41 9.72
CA GLU A 421 32.44 -31.64 9.97
C GLU A 421 31.93 -32.37 11.24
N GLN A 422 31.57 -31.65 12.30
CA GLN A 422 30.95 -32.24 13.49
C GLN A 422 29.61 -32.95 13.19
N ARG A 423 28.83 -32.45 12.21
CA ARG A 423 27.60 -33.11 11.73
C ARG A 423 27.91 -34.41 11.00
N GLN A 424 28.98 -34.45 10.20
CA GLN A 424 29.35 -35.60 9.37
C GLN A 424 30.12 -36.69 10.13
N GLN A 425 30.94 -36.32 11.11
CA GLN A 425 31.73 -37.28 11.89
C GLN A 425 30.85 -38.20 12.75
N LYS A 426 29.72 -37.72 13.28
CA LYS A 426 28.75 -38.58 13.99
C LYS A 426 27.75 -39.29 13.07
N SER A 427 27.53 -38.82 11.84
CA SER A 427 26.69 -39.56 10.87
C SER A 427 27.43 -40.73 10.20
N ASN A 428 28.76 -40.63 10.07
CA ASN A 428 29.61 -41.67 9.47
C ASN A 428 30.44 -42.47 10.51
N GLY A 429 30.45 -42.05 11.77
CA GLY A 429 31.14 -42.75 12.85
C GLY A 429 30.38 -43.98 13.30
N LYS A 430 30.75 -45.15 12.76
CA LYS A 430 30.59 -46.43 13.46
C LYS A 430 31.46 -46.41 14.71
N THR A 431 30.99 -45.79 15.79
CA THR A 431 31.58 -46.01 17.11
C THR A 431 30.61 -46.86 17.92
N ASN A 432 31.04 -48.09 18.18
CA ASN A 432 30.44 -49.01 19.14
C ASN A 432 30.53 -48.38 20.54
N THR A 433 29.52 -47.64 20.96
CA THR A 433 29.22 -47.46 22.38
C THR A 433 27.81 -46.92 22.55
N GLU A 434 26.99 -47.78 23.16
CA GLU A 434 25.82 -47.50 24.00
C GLU A 434 24.63 -46.75 23.38
N VAL A 435 23.46 -47.26 23.76
CA VAL A 435 22.12 -46.78 23.41
C VAL A 435 21.96 -45.34 23.90
N VAL A 436 22.40 -44.38 23.09
CA VAL A 436 21.95 -42.99 23.18
C VAL A 436 20.52 -42.97 22.65
N ALA A 437 19.58 -42.52 23.48
CA ALA A 437 18.17 -42.42 23.09
C ALA A 437 18.05 -41.63 21.78
N GLU A 438 17.16 -42.06 20.87
CA GLU A 438 16.92 -41.32 19.61
C GLU A 438 16.60 -39.84 19.88
N GLU A 439 15.95 -39.54 21.00
CA GLU A 439 15.67 -38.19 21.49
C GLU A 439 16.94 -37.36 21.75
N ASP A 440 18.00 -37.93 22.34
CA ASP A 440 19.27 -37.23 22.60
C ASP A 440 20.03 -36.95 21.29
N GLN A 441 19.88 -37.82 20.30
CA GLN A 441 20.51 -37.66 18.99
C GLN A 441 19.78 -36.59 18.14
N GLU A 442 18.46 -36.51 18.24
CA GLU A 442 17.66 -35.44 17.63
C GLU A 442 17.89 -34.09 18.31
N GLN A 443 17.91 -34.03 19.64
CA GLN A 443 18.22 -32.81 20.39
C GLN A 443 19.63 -32.29 20.06
N PHE A 444 20.62 -33.17 19.92
CA PHE A 444 21.96 -32.77 19.50
C PHE A 444 21.99 -32.22 18.07
N LYS A 445 21.27 -32.84 17.13
CA LYS A 445 21.15 -32.33 15.75
C LYS A 445 20.47 -30.96 15.72
N GLN A 446 19.38 -30.78 16.46
CA GLN A 446 18.66 -29.50 16.58
C GLN A 446 19.55 -28.42 17.21
N SER A 447 20.30 -28.75 18.27
CA SER A 447 21.25 -27.84 18.92
C SER A 447 22.39 -27.41 17.98
N LEU A 448 22.94 -28.35 17.21
CA LEU A 448 24.00 -28.06 16.24
C LEU A 448 23.48 -27.22 15.06
N GLU A 449 22.27 -27.49 14.60
CA GLU A 449 21.60 -26.71 13.54
C GLU A 449 21.26 -25.29 14.02
N ALA A 450 20.78 -25.14 15.26
CA ALA A 450 20.56 -23.85 15.89
C ALA A 450 21.87 -23.05 16.04
N ARG A 451 22.97 -23.68 16.49
CA ARG A 451 24.30 -23.04 16.54
C ARG A 451 24.78 -22.58 15.16
N ARG A 452 24.55 -23.40 14.13
CA ARG A 452 24.89 -23.04 12.75
C ARG A 452 24.07 -21.86 12.24
N GLN A 453 22.75 -21.86 12.49
CA GLN A 453 21.87 -20.75 12.10
C GLN A 453 22.29 -19.46 12.82
N SER A 454 22.58 -19.54 14.12
CA SER A 454 23.10 -18.42 14.91
C SER A 454 24.42 -17.89 14.35
N ALA A 455 25.38 -18.76 14.04
CA ALA A 455 26.67 -18.35 13.45
C ALA A 455 26.50 -17.69 12.07
N LEU A 456 25.58 -18.20 11.24
CA LEU A 456 25.27 -17.60 9.94
C LEU A 456 24.57 -16.25 10.07
N SER A 457 23.68 -16.08 11.06
CA SER A 457 23.05 -14.80 11.37
C SER A 457 24.09 -13.78 11.82
N ALA A 458 24.94 -14.14 12.78
CA ALA A 458 26.04 -13.31 13.27
C ALA A 458 27.01 -12.91 12.15
N LEU A 459 27.36 -13.86 11.26
CA LEU A 459 28.19 -13.57 10.10
C LEU A 459 27.58 -12.50 9.19
N ARG A 460 26.27 -12.56 8.94
CA ARG A 460 25.59 -11.58 8.08
C ARG A 460 25.57 -10.20 8.71
N VAL A 461 25.26 -10.12 10.00
CA VAL A 461 25.28 -8.84 10.74
C VAL A 461 26.69 -8.24 10.68
N ALA A 462 27.73 -9.03 10.97
CA ALA A 462 29.12 -8.58 10.90
C ALA A 462 29.52 -8.11 9.49
N GLN A 463 29.11 -8.83 8.43
CA GLN A 463 29.33 -8.43 7.05
C GLN A 463 28.62 -7.11 6.70
N THR A 464 27.37 -6.95 7.11
CA THR A 464 26.61 -5.72 6.86
C THR A 464 27.27 -4.54 7.59
N MET A 465 27.60 -4.70 8.87
CA MET A 465 28.27 -3.68 9.67
C MET A 465 29.63 -3.29 9.10
N ALA A 466 30.47 -4.25 8.72
CA ALA A 466 31.74 -3.99 8.05
C ALA A 466 31.54 -3.19 6.75
N HIS A 467 30.51 -3.51 5.98
CA HIS A 467 30.21 -2.80 4.74
C HIS A 467 29.76 -1.36 4.99
N LEU A 468 28.86 -1.12 5.96
CA LEU A 468 28.43 0.23 6.37
C LEU A 468 29.62 1.06 6.88
N CYS A 469 30.48 0.49 7.72
CA CYS A 469 31.68 1.18 8.21
C CYS A 469 32.67 1.48 7.07
N SER A 470 32.82 0.56 6.11
CA SER A 470 33.68 0.76 4.92
C SER A 470 33.16 1.91 4.04
N ILE A 471 31.84 2.04 3.87
CA ILE A 471 31.22 3.16 3.17
C ILE A 471 31.56 4.48 3.87
N CYS A 472 31.39 4.54 5.19
CA CYS A 472 31.72 5.72 6.00
C CYS A 472 33.18 6.12 5.83
N LYS A 473 34.10 5.17 6.01
CA LYS A 473 35.54 5.39 5.83
C LYS A 473 35.88 5.89 4.43
N LYS A 474 35.37 5.25 3.38
CA LYS A 474 35.67 5.63 1.98
C LYS A 474 35.14 7.00 1.60
N LYS A 475 33.91 7.33 2.02
CA LYS A 475 33.25 8.58 1.67
C LYS A 475 33.80 9.78 2.45
N CYS A 476 34.25 9.55 3.68
CA CYS A 476 34.83 10.61 4.50
C CYS A 476 36.34 10.81 4.27
N LEU A 477 37.10 9.83 3.76
CA LEU A 477 38.51 10.04 3.37
C LEU A 477 38.69 11.09 2.25
N ILE A 478 37.64 11.31 1.44
CA ILE A 478 37.59 12.38 0.42
C ILE A 478 37.69 13.77 1.08
N GLN A 479 37.25 13.91 2.34
CA GLN A 479 37.34 15.14 3.13
C GLN A 479 38.80 15.54 3.41
N THR A 480 39.67 14.57 3.67
CA THR A 480 41.07 14.81 4.07
C THR A 480 41.97 15.11 2.86
N GLU A 481 41.67 14.55 1.69
CA GLU A 481 42.46 14.78 0.46
C GLU A 481 42.16 16.15 -0.17
N GLN A 482 40.90 16.62 -0.12
CA GLN A 482 40.52 17.94 -0.65
C GLN A 482 40.94 19.09 0.28
N GLN A 483 40.88 18.92 1.61
CA GLN A 483 41.33 19.93 2.57
C GLN A 483 42.84 20.21 2.50
N ARG A 484 43.66 19.28 1.99
CA ARG A 484 45.11 19.49 1.80
C ARG A 484 45.45 20.25 0.52
N GLN A 485 44.50 20.46 -0.39
CA GLN A 485 44.76 21.08 -1.70
C GLN A 485 44.35 22.55 -1.77
N GLU A 486 43.70 23.11 -0.75
CA GLU A 486 43.11 24.45 -0.79
C GLU A 486 43.65 25.35 0.32
N GLU A 487 44.84 25.89 0.07
CA GLU A 487 45.29 27.13 0.70
C GLU A 487 45.06 28.28 -0.31
N VAL A 488 44.44 29.36 0.15
CA VAL A 488 44.08 30.61 -0.57
C VAL A 488 42.69 30.63 -1.25
N GLU A 489 41.63 30.69 -0.44
CA GLU A 489 40.28 31.14 -0.87
C GLU A 489 39.70 32.13 0.16
N ASN A 490 38.79 33.02 -0.25
CA ASN A 490 38.10 33.96 0.65
C ASN A 490 37.25 33.20 1.69
N GLU A 491 37.15 33.71 2.93
CA GLU A 491 36.42 33.04 4.03
C GLU A 491 34.96 32.69 3.69
N LYS A 492 34.25 33.55 2.96
CA LYS A 492 32.85 33.30 2.56
C LYS A 492 32.71 32.21 1.50
N GLU A 493 33.60 32.19 0.51
CA GLU A 493 33.61 31.16 -0.54
C GLU A 493 34.00 29.80 0.05
N LYS A 494 34.93 29.80 1.01
CA LYS A 494 35.33 28.62 1.77
C LYS A 494 34.18 28.02 2.58
N GLU A 495 33.41 28.85 3.28
CA GLU A 495 32.23 28.38 4.05
C GLU A 495 31.15 27.77 3.15
N GLU A 496 30.82 28.42 2.02
CA GLU A 496 29.80 27.90 1.09
C GLU A 496 30.24 26.58 0.45
N LYS A 497 31.50 26.49 0.04
CA LYS A 497 32.10 25.28 -0.52
C LYS A 497 32.14 24.14 0.49
N GLU A 498 32.45 24.44 1.74
CA GLU A 498 32.42 23.45 2.81
C GLU A 498 31.00 22.92 3.08
N ARG A 499 29.99 23.79 3.08
CA ARG A 499 28.58 23.38 3.20
C ARG A 499 28.17 22.44 2.07
N LEU A 500 28.52 22.77 0.82
CA LEU A 500 28.27 21.92 -0.34
C LEU A 500 28.98 20.57 -0.21
N HIS A 501 30.21 20.55 0.29
CA HIS A 501 30.98 19.33 0.53
C HIS A 501 30.35 18.44 1.61
N LEU A 502 29.94 19.01 2.75
CA LEU A 502 29.25 18.27 3.82
C LEU A 502 27.94 17.65 3.32
N LYS A 503 27.18 18.39 2.50
CA LYS A 503 25.97 17.88 1.86
C LYS A 503 26.26 16.72 0.91
N MET A 504 27.30 16.84 0.08
CA MET A 504 27.71 15.77 -0.84
C MET A 504 28.14 14.51 -0.08
N ILE A 505 28.85 14.64 1.04
CA ILE A 505 29.19 13.49 1.91
C ILE A 505 27.92 12.85 2.45
N ALA A 506 27.00 13.65 3.03
CA ALA A 506 25.74 13.14 3.58
C ALA A 506 24.91 12.37 2.54
N GLU A 507 24.75 12.93 1.34
CA GLU A 507 24.08 12.26 0.21
C GLU A 507 24.82 11.00 -0.24
N GLY A 508 26.15 11.04 -0.28
CA GLY A 508 27.00 9.90 -0.64
C GLY A 508 26.93 8.75 0.36
N LEU A 509 26.86 9.06 1.66
CA LEU A 509 26.66 8.10 2.74
C LEU A 509 25.26 7.50 2.68
N ALA A 510 24.23 8.33 2.55
CA ALA A 510 22.86 7.87 2.44
C ALA A 510 22.67 6.98 1.21
N SER A 511 23.17 7.37 0.04
CA SER A 511 23.11 6.56 -1.17
C SER A 511 23.90 5.26 -1.04
N GLY A 512 25.04 5.28 -0.35
CA GLY A 512 25.83 4.08 -0.07
C GLY A 512 25.06 3.10 0.81
N ALA A 513 24.45 3.60 1.89
CA ALA A 513 23.63 2.81 2.81
C ALA A 513 22.47 2.12 2.08
N ARG A 514 21.78 2.80 1.15
CA ARG A 514 20.70 2.18 0.32
C ARG A 514 21.18 0.98 -0.51
N GLY A 515 22.45 0.96 -0.90
CA GLY A 515 23.03 -0.14 -1.66
C GLY A 515 23.36 -1.37 -0.82
N VAL A 516 23.25 -1.28 0.51
CA VAL A 516 23.64 -2.34 1.44
C VAL A 516 22.48 -3.28 1.71
N ALA A 517 22.65 -4.55 1.36
CA ALA A 517 21.67 -5.57 1.69
C ALA A 517 21.74 -5.96 3.18
N LEU A 518 20.67 -5.63 3.90
CA LEU A 518 20.46 -5.87 5.33
C LEU A 518 20.61 -7.35 5.72
N SER A 519 21.02 -7.62 6.97
CA SER A 519 21.34 -8.99 7.43
C SER A 519 20.12 -9.93 7.43
N TRP A 520 18.92 -9.41 7.73
CA TRP A 520 17.68 -10.19 7.84
C TRP A 520 16.91 -10.35 6.52
N THR A 521 17.13 -9.49 5.53
CA THR A 521 16.48 -9.66 4.21
C THR A 521 17.06 -10.85 3.45
N LYS A 522 18.37 -11.12 3.61
CA LYS A 522 19.06 -12.30 3.09
C LYS A 522 18.60 -13.62 3.73
N GLU A 523 17.93 -13.56 4.87
CA GLU A 523 17.38 -14.73 5.57
C GLU A 523 16.07 -15.21 4.94
N ARG A 524 15.17 -14.26 4.62
CA ARG A 524 13.85 -14.52 4.00
C ARG A 524 13.99 -15.18 2.63
N GLU A 525 14.93 -14.72 1.80
CA GLU A 525 15.19 -15.30 0.46
C GLU A 525 15.72 -16.74 0.49
N ARG A 526 16.47 -17.13 1.54
CA ARG A 526 16.95 -18.52 1.68
C ARG A 526 15.89 -19.43 2.27
N MET A 527 15.08 -18.98 3.24
CA MET A 527 13.98 -19.79 3.77
C MET A 527 12.93 -20.09 2.70
N LEU A 528 12.58 -19.11 1.86
CA LEU A 528 11.71 -19.31 0.70
C LEU A 528 12.28 -20.33 -0.31
N ARG A 529 13.61 -20.40 -0.47
CA ARG A 529 14.26 -21.40 -1.34
C ARG A 529 14.30 -22.81 -0.71
N LEU A 530 14.42 -22.89 0.61
CA LEU A 530 14.40 -24.17 1.35
C LEU A 530 12.99 -24.77 1.39
N ASP A 531 11.93 -23.97 1.47
CA ASP A 531 10.53 -24.43 1.41
C ASP A 531 10.11 -24.96 0.03
N VAL A 532 10.72 -24.45 -1.03
CA VAL A 532 10.50 -24.98 -2.39
C VAL A 532 11.22 -26.32 -2.59
N THR A 533 12.32 -26.57 -1.86
CA THR A 533 13.07 -27.84 -1.94
C THR A 533 12.66 -28.88 -0.90
N SER A 534 11.88 -28.53 0.12
CA SER A 534 11.44 -29.44 1.19
C SER A 534 10.09 -30.13 0.93
N ARG A 535 9.36 -29.79 -0.15
CA ARG A 535 8.20 -30.56 -0.59
C ARG A 535 8.65 -31.80 -1.38
N PRO A 536 8.49 -33.03 -0.86
CA PRO A 536 8.68 -34.22 -1.68
C PRO A 536 7.58 -34.22 -2.74
N GLN A 537 7.96 -34.07 -4.01
CA GLN A 537 7.05 -34.32 -5.11
C GLN A 537 6.60 -35.78 -5.04
N VAL A 538 5.36 -35.99 -4.62
CA VAL A 538 4.64 -37.24 -4.79
C VAL A 538 4.62 -37.51 -6.30
N ARG A 539 5.40 -38.52 -6.71
CA ARG A 539 5.29 -39.14 -8.02
C ARG A 539 3.86 -39.67 -8.17
N GLN A 540 3.01 -38.97 -8.90
CA GLN A 540 1.84 -39.59 -9.52
C GLN A 540 2.12 -39.82 -11.00
N LEU A 541 2.20 -41.11 -11.29
CA LEU A 541 2.25 -41.72 -12.59
C LEU A 541 0.84 -41.63 -13.20
N VAL A 542 0.60 -40.75 -14.17
CA VAL A 542 -0.49 -40.93 -15.13
C VAL A 542 0.01 -40.56 -16.52
N THR A 543 -0.15 -41.53 -17.40
CA THR A 543 0.19 -41.57 -18.81
C THR A 543 -0.63 -40.59 -19.65
N SER A 544 0.06 -39.96 -20.61
CA SER A 544 -0.42 -39.53 -21.93
C SER A 544 -1.67 -38.63 -22.04
N THR A 545 -1.46 -37.39 -22.45
CA THR A 545 -2.02 -36.91 -23.73
C THR A 545 -1.25 -35.69 -24.24
N THR A 546 -1.12 -35.66 -25.56
CA THR A 546 -0.35 -34.80 -26.47
C THR A 546 -0.74 -33.32 -26.44
N GLY A 547 0.25 -32.42 -26.66
CA GLY A 547 -0.03 -31.07 -27.22
C GLY A 547 0.89 -29.93 -26.78
N ASN A 548 1.91 -29.63 -27.59
CA ASN A 548 2.54 -28.33 -27.86
C ASN A 548 2.53 -27.20 -26.79
N ARG A 549 3.71 -26.93 -26.21
CA ARG A 549 4.34 -25.57 -26.20
C ARG A 549 5.76 -25.63 -25.63
N ARG A 550 6.75 -25.81 -26.50
CA ARG A 550 8.12 -25.34 -26.24
C ARG A 550 8.22 -23.90 -26.75
N GLU A 551 9.10 -23.13 -26.11
CA GLU A 551 9.52 -21.75 -26.43
C GLU A 551 8.64 -20.62 -25.88
N MET A 552 8.85 -20.27 -24.60
CA MET A 552 8.74 -18.87 -24.14
C MET A 552 9.42 -18.61 -22.78
N TYR A 553 10.64 -19.12 -22.56
CA TYR A 553 11.45 -18.72 -21.39
C TYR A 553 12.93 -18.73 -21.74
N GLN A 554 13.35 -17.83 -22.62
CA GLN A 554 14.77 -17.57 -22.88
C GLN A 554 15.04 -16.17 -23.43
N HIS A 555 14.32 -15.14 -22.97
CA HIS A 555 14.66 -13.73 -23.26
C HIS A 555 14.25 -12.83 -22.11
N GLN A 556 14.99 -12.83 -21.00
CA GLN A 556 14.90 -11.74 -20.01
C GLN A 556 16.10 -11.66 -19.06
N HIS A 557 17.32 -11.88 -19.54
CA HIS A 557 18.52 -11.51 -18.79
C HIS A 557 19.63 -11.11 -19.76
N GLN A 558 19.64 -9.84 -20.18
CA GLN A 558 20.85 -9.10 -20.55
C GLN A 558 20.45 -7.68 -21.00
N HIS A 559 20.32 -6.75 -20.06
CA HIS A 559 20.55 -5.33 -20.34
C HIS A 559 21.07 -4.63 -19.08
N GLN A 560 22.03 -3.73 -19.33
CA GLN A 560 22.62 -2.71 -18.42
C GLN A 560 23.94 -3.07 -17.70
N ARG A 561 25.05 -2.88 -18.42
CA ARG A 561 26.28 -2.28 -17.90
C ARG A 561 26.66 -1.09 -18.79
N PRO A 562 27.00 0.10 -18.25
CA PRO A 562 27.62 1.16 -19.03
C PRO A 562 29.13 1.21 -18.76
N HIS A 563 29.94 1.02 -19.80
CA HIS A 563 31.34 1.45 -19.84
C HIS A 563 31.51 2.43 -21.01
N TYR A 564 31.97 3.64 -20.71
CA TYR A 564 32.53 4.57 -21.69
C TYR A 564 33.87 4.05 -22.24
N PRO A 565 34.24 4.47 -23.46
CA PRO A 565 35.55 5.11 -23.60
C PRO A 565 35.53 6.38 -24.47
N ARG A 566 36.50 7.25 -24.19
CA ARG A 566 36.71 8.58 -24.80
C ARG A 566 37.67 8.47 -26.00
N GLN A 567 37.29 9.13 -27.10
CA GLN A 567 38.09 9.84 -28.13
C GLN A 567 39.36 9.20 -28.75
N GLY A 568 39.44 9.24 -30.09
CA GLY A 568 40.74 9.22 -30.80
C GLY A 568 40.71 8.77 -32.26
N ASP A 569 40.23 9.67 -33.11
CA ASP A 569 40.33 9.82 -34.57
C ASP A 569 41.45 9.09 -35.38
N LYS A 570 41.12 8.82 -36.66
CA LYS A 570 41.97 8.56 -37.87
C LYS A 570 42.44 7.12 -38.20
N ASN A 571 41.75 6.52 -39.18
CA ASN A 571 42.27 6.05 -40.49
C ASN A 571 41.53 4.81 -41.01
N VAL A 572 40.58 5.04 -41.93
CA VAL A 572 40.04 4.04 -42.84
C VAL A 572 40.76 4.20 -44.17
N ASN A 573 41.50 3.17 -44.62
CA ASN A 573 41.41 2.66 -46.00
C ASN A 573 42.30 1.44 -46.24
N HIS A 574 41.60 0.33 -46.50
CA HIS A 574 41.85 -0.77 -47.44
C HIS A 574 43.26 -1.02 -48.03
N ARG A 575 43.68 -2.29 -47.93
CA ARG A 575 44.01 -3.12 -49.11
C ARG A 575 43.87 -4.62 -48.79
N PRO A 576 43.19 -5.43 -49.64
CA PRO A 576 43.21 -6.89 -49.58
C PRO A 576 44.40 -7.44 -50.42
N PRO A 577 44.79 -8.71 -50.25
CA PRO A 577 44.68 -9.61 -51.41
C PRO A 577 44.53 -11.12 -51.05
N LYS A 578 43.75 -11.88 -51.86
CA LYS A 578 44.29 -12.82 -52.87
C LYS A 578 43.20 -13.66 -53.53
N ARG A 579 43.28 -13.67 -54.86
CA ARG A 579 42.57 -14.47 -55.87
C ARG A 579 42.58 -15.98 -55.60
N ARG A 580 41.50 -16.67 -55.97
CA ARG A 580 41.55 -17.82 -56.91
C ARG A 580 40.23 -17.97 -57.70
N ARG A 581 40.41 -18.28 -58.98
CA ARG A 581 39.45 -18.29 -60.10
C ARG A 581 38.37 -19.37 -60.01
N ARG A 582 37.21 -19.09 -60.62
CA ARG A 582 36.67 -19.86 -61.78
C ARG A 582 35.63 -19.02 -62.51
N ASP A 583 36.00 -18.59 -63.72
CA ASP A 583 35.31 -18.72 -65.01
C ASP A 583 33.82 -19.09 -65.00
N VAL A 584 32.92 -18.65 -65.89
CA VAL A 584 32.87 -17.69 -67.02
C VAL A 584 31.44 -17.92 -67.56
N ASN A 585 30.68 -16.85 -67.81
CA ASN A 585 29.62 -16.70 -68.84
C ASN A 585 28.40 -17.65 -68.80
N LEU A 586 27.21 -17.34 -69.32
CA LEU A 586 26.68 -16.28 -70.18
C LEU A 586 25.14 -16.37 -70.06
N MET A 587 24.50 -15.23 -69.81
CA MET A 587 23.22 -14.72 -70.34
C MET A 587 22.49 -13.86 -69.31
#